data_AF-A0A2X5P7Z2-F1
#
_entry.id   AF-A0A2X5P7Z2-F1
#
_cell.length_a   1.000
_cell.length_b   1.000
_cell.length_c   1.000
_cell.angle_alpha   90.00
_cell.angle_beta   90.00
_cell.angle_gamma   90.00
#
_symmetry.space_group_name_H-M   'P 1'
#
loop_
_entity.id
_entity.type
_entity.pdbx_description
1 polymer ?
#
loop_
_entity_poly.entity_id
_entity_poly.type
_entity_poly.pdbx_seq_one_letter_code
_entity_poly.pdbx_strand_id
1 'polypeptide(L)'
;MNLLKSLAQVSSMTLFSRILGFARDAIVARVFGAGMATDAFFVAFKLPNLLRRIFAEGAFSQAFVPILAEYKNTQGEEATRIFVSYISGLLTLVLAIVTLLGMLAAPWVIYITAPGLRIRPINLR
;
A
#
# COMPACT_ATOMS: atom_id res chain seq x y z
N MET A 1 -6.89 27.72 -11.18
CA MET A 1 -7.65 26.44 -11.14
C MET A 1 -8.82 26.62 -10.19
N ASN A 2 -10.06 26.33 -10.61
CA ASN A 2 -11.22 26.42 -9.71
C ASN A 2 -11.10 25.35 -8.62
N LEU A 3 -10.97 25.80 -7.36
CA LEU A 3 -10.90 24.93 -6.17
C LEU A 3 -12.06 23.92 -6.12
N LEU A 4 -13.28 24.37 -6.46
CA LEU A 4 -14.47 23.52 -6.56
C LEU A 4 -14.29 22.35 -7.53
N LYS A 5 -13.64 22.58 -8.69
CA LYS A 5 -13.39 21.52 -9.68
C LYS A 5 -12.37 20.49 -9.16
N SER A 6 -11.33 20.96 -8.47
CA SER A 6 -10.29 20.09 -7.90
C SER A 6 -10.83 19.25 -6.74
N LEU A 7 -11.63 19.85 -5.86
CA LEU A 7 -12.32 19.16 -4.77
C LEU A 7 -13.30 18.10 -5.29
N ALA A 8 -14.11 18.45 -6.29
CA ALA A 8 -15.03 17.52 -6.92
C ALA A 8 -14.28 16.32 -7.55
N GLN A 9 -13.14 16.57 -8.20
CA GLN A 9 -12.33 15.53 -8.84
C GLN A 9 -11.69 14.57 -7.82
N VAL A 10 -11.08 15.08 -6.75
CA VAL A 10 -10.49 14.22 -5.70
C VAL A 10 -11.57 13.42 -4.99
N SER A 11 -12.72 14.04 -4.71
CA SER A 11 -13.84 13.38 -4.02
C SER A 11 -14.46 12.28 -4.88
N SER A 12 -14.65 12.52 -6.19
CA SER A 12 -15.20 11.52 -7.10
C SER A 12 -14.26 10.33 -7.28
N MET A 13 -12.95 10.56 -7.43
CA MET A 13 -11.95 9.49 -7.50
C MET A 13 -11.90 8.67 -6.20
N THR A 14 -12.07 9.32 -5.04
CA THR A 14 -12.14 8.65 -3.74
C THR A 14 -13.40 7.79 -3.62
N LEU A 15 -14.57 8.33 -3.98
CA LEU A 15 -15.83 7.60 -3.93
C LEU A 15 -15.79 6.38 -4.86
N PHE A 16 -15.29 6.54 -6.08
CA PHE A 16 -15.14 5.46 -7.04
C PHE A 16 -14.24 4.34 -6.50
N SER A 17 -13.11 4.71 -5.90
CA SER A 17 -12.20 3.75 -5.26
C SER A 17 -12.87 2.99 -4.10
N ARG A 18 -13.72 3.66 -3.31
CA ARG A 18 -14.49 3.03 -2.23
C ARG A 18 -15.53 2.06 -2.75
N ILE A 19 -16.25 2.42 -3.82
CA ILE A 19 -17.24 1.53 -4.45
C ILE A 19 -16.55 0.29 -5.01
N LEU A 20 -15.42 0.43 -5.69
CA LEU A 20 -14.64 -0.71 -6.17
C LEU A 20 -14.11 -1.60 -5.03
N GLY A 21 -13.65 -0.99 -3.93
CA GLY A 21 -13.26 -1.71 -2.73
C GLY A 21 -14.42 -2.52 -2.13
N PHE A 22 -15.60 -1.91 -2.03
CA PHE A 22 -16.81 -2.58 -1.57
C PHE A 22 -17.23 -3.73 -2.50
N ALA A 23 -17.18 -3.52 -3.81
CA ALA A 23 -17.46 -4.56 -4.79
C ALA A 23 -16.50 -5.74 -4.66
N ARG A 24 -15.19 -5.48 -4.48
CA ARG A 24 -14.20 -6.52 -4.19
C ARG A 24 -14.58 -7.32 -2.94
N ASP A 25 -14.90 -6.63 -1.85
CA ASP A 25 -15.21 -7.31 -0.58
C ASP A 25 -16.51 -8.12 -0.68
N ALA A 26 -17.52 -7.62 -1.40
CA ALA A 26 -18.75 -8.35 -1.69
C ALA A 26 -18.51 -9.60 -2.55
N ILE A 27 -17.65 -9.51 -3.57
CA ILE A 27 -17.26 -10.66 -4.39
C ILE A 27 -16.51 -11.69 -3.55
N VAL A 28 -15.53 -11.27 -2.75
CA VAL A 28 -14.77 -12.15 -1.87
C VAL A 28 -15.70 -12.86 -0.88
N ALA A 29 -16.61 -12.13 -0.24
CA ALA A 29 -17.57 -12.70 0.69
C ALA A 29 -18.55 -13.69 -0.01
N ARG A 30 -18.97 -13.40 -1.25
CA ARG A 30 -19.88 -14.27 -2.00
C ARG A 30 -19.19 -15.54 -2.51
N VAL A 31 -17.95 -15.44 -2.96
CA VAL A 31 -17.21 -16.56 -3.57
C VAL A 31 -16.58 -17.46 -2.51
N PHE A 32 -15.97 -16.87 -1.46
CA PHE A 32 -15.23 -17.62 -0.44
C PHE A 32 -16.00 -17.80 0.88
N GLY A 33 -17.05 -17.01 1.13
CA GLY A 33 -17.81 -17.06 2.38
C GLY A 33 -17.00 -16.61 3.61
N ALA A 34 -17.57 -16.84 4.80
CA ALA A 34 -16.86 -16.68 6.07
C ALA A 34 -16.14 -18.00 6.42
N GLY A 35 -14.86 -18.10 6.04
CA GLY A 35 -14.06 -19.31 6.22
C GLY A 35 -12.57 -19.02 6.33
N MET A 36 -11.77 -20.06 6.63
CA MET A 36 -10.33 -19.91 6.88
C MET A 36 -9.55 -19.34 5.69
N ALA A 37 -9.99 -19.61 4.45
CA ALA A 37 -9.37 -19.04 3.25
C ALA A 37 -9.53 -17.52 3.18
N THR A 38 -10.71 -17.01 3.54
CA THR A 38 -11.03 -15.59 3.59
C THR A 38 -10.23 -14.88 4.69
N ASP A 39 -10.11 -15.50 5.86
CA ASP A 39 -9.31 -14.98 6.98
C ASP A 39 -7.81 -14.92 6.61
N ALA A 40 -7.29 -15.98 5.99
CA ALA A 40 -5.90 -16.02 5.52
C ALA A 40 -5.64 -14.93 4.45
N PHE A 41 -6.58 -14.73 3.52
CA PHE A 41 -6.48 -13.68 2.51
C PHE A 41 -6.44 -12.28 3.14
N PHE A 42 -7.33 -11.98 4.10
CA PHE A 42 -7.34 -10.67 4.75
C PHE A 42 -6.10 -10.40 5.60
N VAL A 43 -5.58 -11.41 6.30
CA VAL A 43 -4.31 -11.30 7.04
C VAL A 43 -3.16 -11.03 6.07
N ALA A 44 -3.05 -11.82 5.00
CA ALA A 44 -2.02 -11.65 3.97
C ALA A 44 -2.11 -10.26 3.30
N PHE A 45 -3.32 -9.76 3.05
CA PHE A 45 -3.53 -8.45 2.43
C PHE A 45 -3.23 -7.27 3.36
N LYS A 46 -3.41 -7.44 4.68
CA LYS A 46 -3.21 -6.36 5.66
C LYS A 46 -1.74 -6.01 5.85
N LEU A 47 -0.84 -7.00 5.78
CA LEU A 47 0.60 -6.84 6.01
C LEU A 47 1.27 -5.87 5.01
N PRO A 48 1.17 -6.07 3.67
CA PRO A 48 1.69 -5.11 2.71
C PRO A 48 1.05 -3.73 2.81
N ASN A 49 -0.26 -3.67 3.12
CA ASN A 49 -0.95 -2.40 3.27
C ASN A 49 -0.45 -1.58 4.47
N LEU A 50 -0.07 -2.23 5.57
CA LEU A 50 0.56 -1.56 6.70
C LEU A 50 1.90 -0.95 6.28
N LEU A 51 2.75 -1.72 5.59
CA LEU A 51 4.03 -1.24 5.07
C LEU A 51 3.82 -0.06 4.12
N ARG A 52 2.87 -0.16 3.19
CA ARG A 52 2.50 0.93 2.28
C ARG A 52 2.10 2.21 3.02
N ARG A 53 1.31 2.10 4.10
CA ARG A 53 0.91 3.25 4.93
C ARG A 53 2.11 3.91 5.60
N ILE A 54 3.06 3.12 6.11
CA ILE A 54 4.26 3.63 6.80
C ILE A 54 5.23 4.30 5.81
N PHE A 55 5.56 3.59 4.73
CA PHE A 55 6.61 4.01 3.80
C PHE A 55 6.16 5.00 2.72
N ALA A 56 4.89 4.99 2.30
CA ALA A 56 4.44 5.83 1.18
C ALA A 56 3.50 6.96 1.64
N GLU A 57 2.48 6.63 2.44
CA GLU A 57 1.47 7.62 2.86
C GLU A 57 1.91 8.48 4.05
N GLY A 58 2.82 7.97 4.90
CA GLY A 58 3.27 8.63 6.12
C GLY A 58 4.49 9.53 5.93
N ALA A 59 5.60 9.15 6.58
CA ALA A 59 6.80 9.98 6.73
C ALA A 59 7.43 10.39 5.39
N PHE A 60 7.38 9.51 4.38
CA PHE A 60 7.93 9.82 3.06
C PHE A 60 7.20 10.97 2.39
N SER A 61 5.86 10.96 2.33
CA SER A 61 5.09 12.04 1.70
C SER A 61 5.30 13.37 2.40
N GLN A 62 5.44 13.38 3.73
CA GLN A 62 5.72 14.59 4.50
C GLN A 62 7.10 15.19 4.24
N ALA A 63 8.13 14.37 4.02
CA ALA A 63 9.48 14.85 3.72
C ALA A 63 9.69 15.15 2.22
N PHE A 64 9.17 14.29 1.34
CA PHE A 64 9.42 14.33 -0.09
C PHE A 64 8.71 15.50 -0.79
N VAL A 65 7.43 15.74 -0.48
CA VAL A 65 6.63 16.78 -1.16
C VAL A 65 7.23 18.19 -1.00
N PRO A 66 7.59 18.67 0.21
CA PRO A 66 8.18 20.01 0.35
C PRO A 66 9.54 20.12 -0.33
N ILE A 67 10.39 19.09 -0.25
CA ILE A 67 11.71 19.11 -0.91
C ILE A 67 11.57 19.10 -2.44
N LEU A 68 10.63 18.32 -2.98
CA LEU A 68 10.34 18.32 -4.41
C LEU A 68 9.85 19.69 -4.88
N ALA A 69 8.98 20.35 -4.09
CA ALA A 69 8.51 21.69 -4.40
C ALA A 69 9.65 22.73 -4.38
N GLU A 70 10.57 22.62 -3.42
CA GLU A 70 11.78 23.46 -3.37
C GLU A 70 12.63 23.26 -4.62
N TYR A 71 13.02 22.03 -4.96
CA TYR A 71 13.82 21.73 -6.15
C TYR A 71 13.20 22.27 -7.43
N LYS A 72 11.88 22.11 -7.58
CA LYS A 72 11.14 22.60 -8.75
C LYS A 72 11.16 24.13 -8.87
N ASN A 73 11.19 24.84 -7.74
CA ASN A 73 11.13 26.31 -7.70
C ASN A 73 12.51 26.98 -7.74
N THR A 74 13.55 26.37 -7.15
CA THR A 74 14.87 27.00 -6.99
C THR A 74 15.98 26.41 -7.85
N GLN A 75 15.94 25.10 -8.15
CA GLN A 75 17.06 24.38 -8.78
C GLN A 75 16.84 24.10 -10.27
N GLY A 76 15.65 24.39 -10.81
CA GLY A 76 15.30 24.13 -12.20
C GLY A 76 14.89 22.69 -12.50
N GLU A 77 14.47 22.44 -13.74
CA GLU A 77 13.84 21.19 -14.15
C GLU A 77 14.82 20.01 -14.19
N GLU A 78 16.06 20.24 -14.63
CA GLU A 78 17.07 19.18 -14.77
C GLU A 78 17.53 18.64 -13.42
N ALA A 79 17.82 19.52 -12.46
CA ALA A 79 18.16 19.13 -11.09
C ALA A 79 16.99 18.39 -10.41
N THR A 80 15.75 18.83 -10.64
CA THR A 80 14.55 18.15 -10.15
C THR A 80 14.42 16.74 -10.73
N ARG A 81 14.67 16.56 -12.03
CA ARG A 81 14.62 15.25 -12.69
C ARG A 81 15.67 14.29 -12.14
N ILE A 82 16.89 14.77 -11.92
CA ILE A 82 17.98 13.99 -11.32
C ILE A 82 17.60 13.58 -9.90
N PHE A 83 17.13 14.52 -9.07
CA PHE A 83 16.67 14.25 -7.72
C PHE A 83 15.57 13.18 -7.66
N VAL A 84 14.51 13.32 -8.48
CA VAL A 84 13.42 12.33 -8.55
C VAL A 84 13.92 10.97 -9.00
N SER A 85 14.88 10.92 -9.94
CA SER A 85 15.46 9.66 -10.43
C SER A 85 16.21 8.92 -9.32
N TYR A 86 17.04 9.63 -8.54
CA TYR A 86 17.75 9.04 -7.41
C TYR A 86 16.80 8.56 -6.31
N ILE A 87 15.84 9.40 -5.90
CA ILE A 87 14.86 9.03 -4.86
C ILE A 87 14.01 7.84 -5.31
N SER A 88 13.53 7.84 -6.55
CA SER A 88 12.72 6.73 -7.09
C SER A 88 13.52 5.43 -7.17
N GLY A 89 14.80 5.50 -7.60
CA GLY A 89 15.68 4.34 -7.64
C GLY A 89 15.96 3.77 -6.25
N LEU A 90 16.28 4.63 -5.28
CA LEU A 90 16.52 4.22 -3.89
C LEU A 90 15.26 3.64 -3.25
N LEU A 91 14.10 4.30 -3.41
CA LEU A 91 12.83 3.82 -2.88
C LEU A 91 12.47 2.46 -3.49
N THR A 92 12.65 2.28 -4.80
CA THR A 92 12.44 1.00 -5.48
C THR A 92 13.34 -0.09 -4.91
N LEU A 93 14.63 0.21 -4.72
CA LEU A 93 15.59 -0.74 -4.15
C LEU A 93 15.19 -1.15 -2.72
N VAL A 94 14.86 -0.18 -1.86
CA VAL A 94 14.44 -0.43 -0.48
C VAL A 94 13.16 -1.28 -0.46
N LEU A 95 12.16 -0.91 -1.25
CA LEU A 95 10.91 -1.67 -1.34
C LEU A 95 11.12 -3.09 -1.87
N ALA A 96 12.02 -3.27 -2.84
CA ALA A 96 12.38 -4.60 -3.35
C ALA A 96 13.03 -5.47 -2.26
N ILE A 97 13.98 -4.92 -1.50
CA ILE A 97 14.61 -5.61 -0.37
C ILE A 97 13.58 -5.97 0.70
N VAL A 98 12.74 -5.01 1.11
CA VAL A 98 11.69 -5.24 2.12
C VAL A 98 10.71 -6.31 1.65
N THR A 99 10.33 -6.30 0.38
CA THR A 99 9.43 -7.31 -0.21
C THR A 99 10.09 -8.68 -0.21
N LEU A 100 11.35 -8.78 -0.65
CA LEU A 100 12.09 -10.04 -0.68
C LEU A 100 12.26 -10.62 0.73
N LEU A 101 12.67 -9.80 1.69
CA LEU A 101 12.77 -10.20 3.10
C LEU A 101 11.42 -10.62 3.67
N GLY A 102 10.35 -9.89 3.36
CA GLY A 102 8.99 -10.21 3.78
C GLY A 102 8.50 -11.55 3.22
N MET A 103 8.84 -11.88 1.97
CA MET A 103 8.52 -13.16 1.35
C MET A 103 9.31 -14.31 1.99
N LEU A 104 10.63 -14.14 2.18
CA LEU A 104 11.47 -15.16 2.82
C LEU A 104 11.09 -15.38 4.29
N ALA A 105 10.72 -14.30 5.00
CA ALA A 105 10.33 -14.35 6.39
C ALA A 105 8.83 -14.59 6.62
N ALA A 106 8.05 -14.85 5.56
CA ALA A 106 6.59 -14.99 5.66
C ALA A 106 6.13 -15.97 6.75
N PRO A 107 6.75 -17.15 6.96
CA PRO A 107 6.34 -18.06 8.03
C PRO A 107 6.48 -17.46 9.44
N TRP A 108 7.55 -16.70 9.69
CA TRP A 108 7.78 -16.02 10.98
C TRP A 108 6.86 -14.81 11.13
N VAL A 109 6.65 -14.03 10.07
CA VAL A 109 5.73 -12.89 10.06
C VAL A 109 4.31 -13.34 10.41
N ILE A 110 3.84 -14.46 9.85
CA ILE A 110 2.52 -15.02 10.17
C ILE A 110 2.49 -15.56 11.61
N TYR A 111 3.57 -16.18 12.10
CA TYR A 111 3.65 -16.66 13.47
C TYR A 111 3.41 -15.54 14.49
N ILE A 112 3.96 -14.35 14.24
CA ILE A 112 3.81 -13.19 15.12
C ILE A 112 2.45 -12.51 14.93
N THR A 113 1.99 -12.36 13.68
CA THR A 113 0.81 -11.52 13.39
C THR A 113 -0.52 -12.26 13.45
N ALA A 114 -0.52 -13.58 13.26
CA ALA A 114 -1.72 -14.41 13.26
C ALA A 114 -1.47 -15.85 13.77
N PRO A 115 -1.02 -16.03 15.03
CA PRO A 115 -0.73 -17.36 15.58
C PRO A 115 -1.95 -18.30 15.59
N GLY A 116 -3.17 -17.75 15.67
CA GLY A 116 -4.42 -18.51 15.67
C GLY A 116 -4.74 -19.25 14.37
N LEU A 117 -4.16 -18.84 13.23
CA LEU A 117 -4.37 -19.52 11.93
C LEU A 117 -3.65 -20.87 11.84
N ARG A 118 -2.64 -21.14 12.67
CA ARG A 118 -1.94 -22.44 12.73
C ARG A 118 -2.67 -23.50 13.57
N ILE A 119 -3.50 -23.08 14.52
CA ILE A 119 -4.13 -23.99 15.50
C ILE A 119 -5.37 -24.68 14.89
N ARG A 120 -5.96 -24.11 13.84
CA ARG A 120 -7.01 -24.76 13.05
C ARG A 120 -6.38 -25.44 11.83
N PRO A 121 -6.46 -26.78 11.70
CA PRO A 121 -5.94 -27.45 10.52
C PRO A 121 -6.66 -26.90 9.28
N ILE A 122 -5.89 -26.63 8.22
CA ILE A 122 -6.40 -26.25 6.90
C ILE A 122 -7.20 -27.43 6.35
N ASN A 123 -8.46 -27.53 6.76
CA ASN A 123 -9.44 -28.38 6.10
C ASN A 123 -9.90 -27.62 4.85
N LEU A 124 -9.30 -27.97 3.72
CA LEU A 124 -9.79 -27.64 2.38
C LEU A 124 -11.04 -28.50 2.09
N ARG A 125 -12.14 -28.23 2.81
CA ARG A 125 -13.47 -28.77 2.51
C ARG A 125 -14.47 -27.63 2.41
#